data_AF-A0A524GQD6-F1
#
_entry.id   AF-A0A524GQD6-F1
#
_cell.length_a   1.000
_cell.length_b   1.000
_cell.length_c   1.000
_cell.angle_alpha   90.00
_cell.angle_beta   90.00
_cell.angle_gamma   90.00
#
_symmetry.space_group_name_H-M   'P 1'
#
loop_
_entity.id
_entity.type
_entity.pdbx_description
1 polymer ?
#
loop_
_entity_poly.entity_id
_entity_poly.type
_entity_poly.pdbx_seq_one_letter_code
_entity_poly.pdbx_strand_id
1 'polypeptide(L)'
;MTALRVLDVPADRMEGEVVAALFFEDIRPLHGAAALLDWRLNGRLTDMLLEEEVTGQMGEHVLVANNGKLAADWILFVGGGRWRELDAGRYREVLRHLLGVCSNAGFSLVSFCLTATAAMAANVLEHELDRALADLPGNRPECLLSFDDDDPSAG
;
A
#
# COMPACT_ATOMS: atom_id res chain seq x y z
N MET A 1 -21.91 5.72 8.18
CA MET A 1 -20.99 4.66 8.64
C MET A 1 -19.73 4.84 7.83
N THR A 2 -18.60 5.07 8.49
CA THR A 2 -17.31 5.27 7.81
C THR A 2 -16.92 3.96 7.13
N ALA A 3 -16.63 3.99 5.84
CA ALA A 3 -16.18 2.81 5.09
C ALA A 3 -14.73 2.44 5.45
N LEU A 4 -14.03 3.30 6.18
CA LEU A 4 -12.66 3.12 6.64
C LEU A 4 -12.61 2.71 8.12
N ARG A 5 -11.80 1.69 8.43
CA ARG A 5 -11.48 1.25 9.79
C ARG A 5 -9.98 1.12 9.97
N VAL A 6 -9.43 1.74 11.01
CA VAL A 6 -8.02 1.60 11.38
C VAL A 6 -7.83 0.37 12.26
N LEU A 7 -6.82 -0.43 11.96
CA LEU A 7 -6.43 -1.64 12.67
C LEU A 7 -4.95 -1.57 13.07
N ASP A 8 -4.64 -2.18 14.21
CA ASP A 8 -3.27 -2.37 14.70
C ASP A 8 -2.87 -3.84 14.52
N VAL A 9 -2.64 -4.23 13.26
CA VAL A 9 -2.18 -5.57 12.87
C VAL A 9 -1.18 -5.46 11.73
N PRO A 10 -0.17 -6.34 11.65
CA PRO A 10 0.81 -6.29 10.57
C PRO A 10 0.18 -6.64 9.22
N ALA A 11 0.85 -6.21 8.14
CA ALA A 11 0.35 -6.35 6.76
C ALA A 11 -0.02 -7.78 6.36
N ASP A 12 0.71 -8.79 6.85
CA ASP A 12 0.43 -10.20 6.56
C ASP A 12 -0.83 -10.76 7.24
N ARG A 13 -1.37 -10.04 8.24
CA ARG A 13 -2.60 -10.37 8.97
C ARG A 13 -3.79 -9.49 8.60
N MET A 14 -3.60 -8.52 7.70
CA MET A 14 -4.69 -7.70 7.20
C MET A 14 -5.65 -8.57 6.38
N GLU A 15 -6.93 -8.58 6.79
CA GLU A 15 -8.00 -9.28 6.08
C GLU A 15 -8.42 -8.50 4.81
N GLY A 16 -9.18 -9.15 3.93
CA GLY A 16 -9.72 -8.51 2.72
C GLY A 16 -9.36 -9.26 1.46
N GLU A 17 -9.93 -8.83 0.34
CA GLU A 17 -9.65 -9.44 -0.96
C GLU A 17 -8.23 -9.09 -1.42
N VAL A 18 -7.74 -7.90 -1.02
CA VAL A 18 -6.38 -7.45 -1.34
C VAL A 18 -5.77 -6.67 -0.18
N VAL A 19 -4.48 -6.89 0.08
CA VAL A 19 -3.66 -6.01 0.92
C VAL A 19 -2.69 -5.22 0.05
N ALA A 20 -2.67 -3.90 0.20
CA ALA A 20 -1.86 -3.01 -0.61
C ALA A 20 -0.73 -2.36 0.19
N ALA A 21 0.46 -2.28 -0.40
CA ALA A 21 1.65 -1.67 0.19
C ALA A 21 2.46 -0.88 -0.83
N LEU A 22 3.22 0.11 -0.35
CA LEU A 22 4.07 0.95 -1.18
C LEU A 22 5.50 0.43 -1.25
N PHE A 23 6.12 0.55 -2.42
CA PHE A 23 7.55 0.40 -2.62
C PHE A 23 8.09 1.57 -3.45
N PHE A 24 9.37 1.91 -3.29
CA PHE A 24 9.93 3.17 -3.79
C PHE A 24 11.16 2.94 -4.65
N GLU A 25 11.49 3.86 -5.55
CA GLU A 25 12.64 3.74 -6.46
C GLU A 25 13.99 3.74 -5.74
N ASP A 26 14.12 4.58 -4.72
CA ASP A 26 15.40 4.92 -4.07
C ASP A 26 15.55 4.33 -2.66
N ILE A 27 14.69 3.39 -2.29
CA ILE A 27 14.72 2.64 -1.04
C ILE A 27 15.07 1.18 -1.34
N ARG A 28 16.28 0.77 -0.96
CA ARG A 28 16.78 -0.60 -1.09
C ARG A 28 17.54 -0.97 0.19
N PRO A 29 17.31 -2.14 0.81
CA PRO A 29 16.32 -3.18 0.44
C PRO A 29 14.86 -2.69 0.58
N LEU A 30 13.87 -3.53 0.31
CA LEU A 30 12.48 -3.21 0.64
C LEU A 30 12.34 -2.94 2.15
N HIS A 31 11.44 -2.04 2.52
CA HIS A 31 11.13 -1.66 3.90
C HIS A 31 9.62 -1.77 4.21
N GLY A 32 9.26 -1.73 5.49
CA GLY A 32 7.89 -1.66 5.97
C GLY A 32 6.98 -2.79 5.50
N ALA A 33 5.73 -2.45 5.21
CA ALA A 33 4.73 -3.42 4.75
C ALA A 33 5.16 -4.17 3.49
N ALA A 34 5.81 -3.49 2.53
CA ALA A 34 6.25 -4.14 1.31
C ALA A 34 7.30 -5.23 1.56
N ALA A 35 8.25 -4.99 2.47
CA ALA A 35 9.24 -6.00 2.86
C ALA A 35 8.61 -7.23 3.51
N LEU A 36 7.65 -7.01 4.43
CA LEU A 36 6.96 -8.10 5.12
C LEU A 36 6.15 -8.96 4.14
N LEU A 37 5.38 -8.33 3.26
CA LEU A 37 4.56 -9.02 2.26
C LEU A 37 5.45 -9.77 1.25
N ASP A 38 6.53 -9.15 0.80
CA ASP A 38 7.49 -9.79 -0.10
C ASP A 38 8.17 -11.01 0.55
N TRP A 39 8.56 -10.91 1.83
CA TRP A 39 9.09 -12.04 2.57
C TRP A 39 8.08 -13.19 2.67
N ARG A 40 6.79 -12.90 2.88
CA ARG A 40 5.73 -13.92 2.82
C ARG A 40 5.64 -14.54 1.42
N LEU A 41 5.83 -13.76 0.36
CA LEU A 41 5.88 -14.23 -1.03
C LEU A 41 7.18 -14.94 -1.44
N ASN A 42 8.12 -15.18 -0.51
CA ASN A 42 9.45 -15.73 -0.79
C ASN A 42 10.31 -14.84 -1.72
N GLY A 43 10.16 -13.52 -1.64
CA GLY A 43 11.00 -12.58 -2.39
C GLY A 43 10.51 -12.28 -3.80
N ARG A 44 9.24 -12.56 -4.13
CA ARG A 44 8.72 -12.38 -5.50
C ARG A 44 8.86 -10.95 -6.01
N LEU A 45 8.57 -9.93 -5.20
CA LEU A 45 8.77 -8.53 -5.58
C LEU A 45 10.27 -8.21 -5.66
N THR A 46 11.08 -8.74 -4.75
CA THR A 46 12.55 -8.59 -4.82
C THR A 46 13.12 -9.17 -6.13
N ASP A 47 12.66 -10.34 -6.57
CA ASP A 47 13.07 -10.94 -7.84
C ASP A 47 12.69 -10.02 -9.02
N MET A 48 11.45 -9.50 -9.04
CA MET A 48 11.01 -8.56 -10.08
C MET A 48 11.82 -7.25 -10.10
N LEU A 49 12.24 -6.76 -8.93
CA LEU A 49 13.12 -5.60 -8.80
C LEU A 49 14.55 -5.88 -9.32
N LEU A 50 15.08 -7.08 -9.06
CA LEU A 50 16.40 -7.49 -9.54
C LEU A 50 16.42 -7.75 -11.05
N GLU A 51 15.30 -8.20 -11.61
CA GLU A 51 15.09 -8.42 -13.04
C GLU A 51 14.69 -7.14 -13.80
N GLU A 52 14.59 -6.00 -13.10
CA GLU A 52 14.15 -4.70 -13.65
C GLU A 52 12.74 -4.75 -14.29
N GLU A 53 11.92 -5.75 -13.94
CA GLU A 53 10.50 -5.82 -14.35
C GLU A 53 9.67 -4.71 -13.71
N VAL A 54 10.09 -4.29 -12.51
CA VAL A 54 9.52 -3.18 -11.75
C VAL A 54 10.61 -2.36 -11.09
N THR A 55 10.30 -1.11 -10.76
CA THR A 55 11.30 -0.14 -10.30
C THR A 55 10.89 0.60 -9.03
N GLY A 56 9.59 0.73 -8.77
CA GLY A 56 9.01 1.56 -7.70
C GLY A 56 8.52 2.91 -8.20
N GLN A 57 8.46 3.13 -9.52
CA GLN A 57 8.02 4.39 -10.12
C GLN A 57 6.57 4.72 -9.78
N MET A 58 6.28 6.02 -9.67
CA MET A 58 4.91 6.49 -9.42
C MET A 58 3.92 5.94 -10.45
N GLY A 59 2.87 5.27 -9.98
CA GLY A 59 1.81 4.71 -10.82
C GLY A 59 2.09 3.30 -11.37
N GLU A 60 3.27 2.75 -11.09
CA GLU A 60 3.56 1.33 -11.29
C GLU A 60 2.78 0.50 -10.25
N HIS A 61 2.23 -0.64 -10.65
CA HIS A 61 1.58 -1.54 -9.71
C HIS A 61 1.72 -3.00 -10.13
N VAL A 62 1.81 -3.88 -9.13
CA VAL A 62 1.91 -5.33 -9.28
C VAL A 62 0.86 -5.99 -8.41
N LEU A 63 0.05 -6.85 -9.02
CA LEU A 63 -0.88 -7.71 -8.30
C LEU A 63 -0.32 -9.13 -8.24
N VAL A 64 -0.14 -9.67 -7.04
CA VAL A 64 0.38 -11.02 -6.82
C VAL A 64 -0.63 -11.84 -6.02
N ALA A 65 -0.91 -13.07 -6.46
CA ALA A 65 -1.76 -13.99 -5.73
C ALA A 65 -1.10 -14.43 -4.42
N ASN A 66 -1.89 -14.55 -3.36
CA ASN A 66 -1.43 -15.14 -2.10
C ASN A 66 -0.94 -16.58 -2.32
N ASN A 67 0.16 -16.95 -1.64
CA ASN A 67 0.74 -18.30 -1.64
C ASN A 67 0.32 -19.13 -0.41
N GLY A 68 -0.74 -18.73 0.29
CA GLY A 68 -1.28 -19.37 1.50
C GLY A 68 -0.67 -18.85 2.82
N LYS A 69 0.11 -17.77 2.80
CA LYS A 69 0.78 -17.21 3.99
C LYS A 69 0.22 -15.86 4.45
N LEU A 70 -0.76 -15.31 3.74
CA LEU A 70 -1.43 -14.05 4.07
C LEU A 70 -2.89 -14.27 4.40
N ALA A 71 -3.48 -13.36 5.17
CA ALA A 71 -4.92 -13.34 5.43
C ALA A 71 -5.74 -12.85 4.22
N ALA A 72 -5.16 -11.98 3.37
CA ALA A 72 -5.78 -11.52 2.13
C ALA A 72 -5.55 -12.45 0.94
N ASP A 73 -6.45 -12.45 -0.05
CA ASP A 73 -6.34 -13.29 -1.25
C ASP A 73 -5.26 -12.80 -2.23
N TRP A 74 -5.03 -11.49 -2.27
CA TRP A 74 -4.09 -10.83 -3.17
C TRP A 74 -3.21 -9.82 -2.43
N ILE A 75 -2.04 -9.54 -3.00
CA ILE A 75 -1.19 -8.42 -2.62
C ILE A 75 -1.09 -7.46 -3.80
N LEU A 76 -1.32 -6.17 -3.53
CA LEU A 76 -1.09 -5.09 -4.48
C LEU A 76 0.11 -4.25 -4.04
N PHE A 77 1.23 -4.38 -4.75
CA PHE A 77 2.36 -3.46 -4.57
C PHE A 77 2.18 -2.26 -5.49
N VAL A 78 2.35 -1.05 -4.97
CA VAL A 78 2.27 0.20 -5.75
C VAL A 78 3.56 0.99 -5.60
N GLY A 79 4.11 1.42 -6.74
CA GLY A 79 5.26 2.29 -6.80
C GLY A 79 4.90 3.69 -6.31
N GLY A 80 5.54 4.12 -5.23
CA GLY A 80 5.38 5.44 -4.62
C GLY A 80 6.32 6.51 -5.21
N GLY A 81 7.13 6.14 -6.22
CA GLY A 81 8.18 6.97 -6.79
C GLY A 81 9.39 7.05 -5.86
N ARG A 82 10.03 8.22 -5.78
CA ARG A 82 11.18 8.46 -4.92
C ARG A 82 10.73 8.87 -3.51
N TRP A 83 11.13 8.10 -2.49
CA TRP A 83 10.81 8.35 -1.08
C TRP A 83 11.25 9.74 -0.62
N ARG A 84 12.46 10.15 -1.01
CA ARG A 84 13.01 11.48 -0.65
C ARG A 84 12.21 12.66 -1.19
N GLU A 85 11.40 12.42 -2.21
CA GLU A 85 10.56 13.43 -2.83
C GLU A 85 9.08 13.27 -2.43
N LEU A 86 8.74 12.31 -1.56
CA LEU A 86 7.38 12.00 -1.16
C LEU A 86 6.84 13.06 -0.17
N ASP A 87 6.34 14.16 -0.72
CA ASP A 87 5.58 15.15 0.04
C ASP A 87 4.09 14.77 0.20
N ALA A 88 3.35 15.56 0.96
CA ALA A 88 1.92 15.36 1.18
C ALA A 88 1.10 15.33 -0.14
N GLY A 89 1.50 16.12 -1.15
CA GLY A 89 0.80 16.17 -2.44
C GLY A 89 0.96 14.87 -3.22
N ARG A 90 2.19 14.36 -3.31
CA ARG A 90 2.50 13.08 -3.95
C ARG A 90 1.92 11.91 -3.19
N TYR A 91 1.95 11.93 -1.86
CA TYR A 91 1.31 10.88 -1.06
C TYR A 91 -0.20 10.81 -1.37
N ARG A 92 -0.88 11.96 -1.48
CA ARG A 92 -2.31 12.01 -1.87
C ARG A 92 -2.56 11.49 -3.28
N GLU A 93 -1.61 11.66 -4.20
CA GLU A 93 -1.69 11.10 -5.55
C GLU A 93 -1.56 9.57 -5.51
N VAL A 94 -0.61 9.05 -4.72
CA VAL A 94 -0.45 7.61 -4.48
C VAL A 94 -1.71 6.99 -3.88
N LEU A 95 -2.32 7.62 -2.86
CA LEU A 95 -3.56 7.13 -2.25
C LEU A 95 -4.71 7.07 -3.26
N ARG A 96 -4.86 8.11 -4.09
CA ARG A 96 -5.86 8.13 -5.15
C ARG A 96 -5.61 7.05 -6.20
N HIS A 97 -4.35 6.81 -6.57
CA HIS A 97 -3.99 5.74 -7.49
C HIS A 97 -4.31 4.36 -6.90
N LEU A 98 -3.87 4.09 -5.67
CA LEU A 98 -4.17 2.86 -4.91
C LEU A 98 -5.67 2.55 -4.89
N LEU A 99 -6.48 3.52 -4.45
CA LEU A 99 -7.94 3.39 -4.41
C LEU A 99 -8.54 3.17 -5.79
N GLY A 100 -8.05 3.90 -6.80
CA GLY A 100 -8.50 3.74 -8.19
C GLY A 100 -8.23 2.34 -8.74
N VAL A 101 -7.03 1.80 -8.50
CA VAL A 101 -6.66 0.43 -8.90
C VAL A 101 -7.57 -0.58 -8.22
N CYS A 102 -7.75 -0.49 -6.89
CA CYS A 102 -8.59 -1.43 -6.15
C CYS A 102 -10.07 -1.37 -6.56
N SER A 103 -10.60 -0.15 -6.76
CA SER A 103 -11.99 0.05 -7.20
C SER A 103 -12.22 -0.48 -8.62
N ASN A 104 -11.28 -0.22 -9.54
CA ASN A 104 -11.36 -0.72 -10.92
C ASN A 104 -11.21 -2.25 -11.01
N ALA A 105 -10.46 -2.85 -10.08
CA ALA A 105 -10.35 -4.31 -9.97
C ALA A 105 -11.62 -4.97 -9.42
N GLY A 106 -12.57 -4.18 -8.88
CA GLY A 106 -13.84 -4.67 -8.37
C GLY A 106 -13.80 -5.21 -6.94
N PHE A 107 -12.72 -4.94 -6.19
CA PHE A 107 -12.64 -5.35 -4.78
C PHE A 107 -13.66 -4.58 -3.94
N SER A 108 -14.28 -5.29 -3.01
CA SER A 108 -15.28 -4.79 -2.07
C SER A 108 -14.72 -4.63 -0.65
N LEU A 109 -13.68 -5.39 -0.27
CA LEU A 109 -12.94 -5.22 0.99
C LEU A 109 -11.43 -5.12 0.72
N VAL A 110 -10.86 -3.95 0.98
CA VAL A 110 -9.48 -3.60 0.63
C VAL A 110 -8.70 -3.20 1.88
N SER A 111 -7.51 -3.75 2.06
CA SER A 111 -6.59 -3.38 3.13
C SER A 111 -5.45 -2.53 2.60
N PHE A 112 -5.12 -1.44 3.31
CA PHE A 112 -3.97 -0.59 3.04
C PHE A 112 -3.00 -0.66 4.21
N CYS A 113 -1.72 -0.87 3.90
CA CYS A 113 -0.62 -0.77 4.85
C CYS A 113 0.29 0.35 4.38
N LEU A 114 0.27 1.46 5.12
CA LEU A 114 0.95 2.69 4.75
C LEU A 114 2.03 3.05 5.76
N THR A 115 3.14 3.61 5.29
CA THR A 115 4.17 4.15 6.17
C THR A 115 3.85 5.60 6.50
N ALA A 116 3.67 5.91 7.78
CA ALA A 116 3.55 7.29 8.24
C ALA A 116 4.90 8.00 8.11
N THR A 117 4.89 9.27 7.69
CA THR A 117 6.12 10.05 7.53
C THR A 117 6.04 11.35 8.33
N ALA A 118 7.16 12.03 8.52
CA ALA A 118 7.16 13.38 9.09
C ALA A 118 6.28 14.37 8.28
N ALA A 119 6.15 14.16 6.97
CA ALA A 119 5.29 14.97 6.11
C ALA A 119 3.80 14.58 6.20
N MET A 120 3.50 13.33 6.55
CA MET A 120 2.16 12.75 6.55
C MET A 120 2.00 11.81 7.75
N ALA A 121 1.60 12.37 8.90
CA ALA A 121 1.28 11.60 10.09
C ALA A 121 0.09 10.66 9.86
N ALA A 122 0.00 9.58 10.64
CA ALA A 122 -1.02 8.54 10.50
C ALA A 122 -2.47 9.09 10.48
N ASN A 123 -2.79 10.04 11.36
CA ASN A 123 -4.11 10.68 11.38
C ASN A 123 -4.42 11.52 10.13
N VAL A 124 -3.39 12.12 9.51
CA VAL A 124 -3.53 12.87 8.26
C VAL A 124 -3.74 11.90 7.10
N LEU A 125 -3.01 10.78 7.08
CA LEU A 125 -3.19 9.72 6.09
C LEU A 125 -4.58 9.08 6.17
N GLU A 126 -5.07 8.79 7.37
CA GLU A 126 -6.43 8.31 7.60
C GLU A 126 -7.46 9.28 7.02
N HIS A 127 -7.32 10.59 7.33
CA HIS A 127 -8.24 11.61 6.83
C HIS A 127 -8.19 11.76 5.30
N GLU A 128 -6.99 11.74 4.70
CA GLU A 128 -6.85 11.83 3.25
C GLU A 128 -7.38 10.59 2.53
N LEU A 129 -7.24 9.39 3.12
CA LEU A 129 -7.80 8.17 2.57
C LEU A 129 -9.33 8.17 2.67
N ASP A 130 -9.90 8.57 3.81
CA ASP A 130 -11.36 8.71 3.98
C ASP A 130 -11.95 9.73 2.99
N ARG A 131 -11.26 10.85 2.79
CA ARG A 131 -11.63 11.85 1.78
C ARG A 131 -11.58 11.27 0.37
N ALA A 132 -10.49 10.59 0.01
CA ALA A 132 -10.35 9.99 -1.31
C ALA A 132 -11.40 8.90 -1.57
N LEU A 133 -11.76 8.12 -0.54
CA LEU A 133 -12.86 7.16 -0.58
C LEU A 133 -14.21 7.85 -0.81
N ALA A 134 -14.47 8.98 -0.16
CA ALA A 134 -15.70 9.75 -0.34
C ALA A 134 -15.85 10.27 -1.78
N ASP A 135 -14.73 10.63 -2.42
CA ASP A 135 -14.64 11.17 -3.78
C ASP A 135 -14.67 10.08 -4.88
N LEU A 136 -14.59 8.79 -4.54
CA LEU A 136 -14.63 7.70 -5.53
C LEU A 136 -16.01 7.62 -6.23
N PRO A 137 -16.04 7.53 -7.57
CA PRO A 137 -17.27 7.28 -8.30
C PRO A 137 -17.71 5.81 -8.19
N GLY A 138 -19.02 5.56 -8.08
CA GLY A 138 -19.58 4.21 -8.14
C GLY A 138 -19.52 3.44 -6.82
N ASN A 139 -19.15 2.15 -6.89
CA ASN A 139 -19.11 1.28 -5.71
C ASN A 139 -17.87 1.58 -4.87
N ARG A 140 -18.07 1.85 -3.59
CA ARG A 140 -17.00 2.18 -2.66
C ARG A 140 -16.63 0.94 -1.85
N PRO A 141 -15.37 0.47 -1.92
CA PRO A 141 -14.95 -0.64 -1.08
C PRO A 141 -15.02 -0.25 0.40
N GLU A 142 -15.28 -1.23 1.24
CA GLU A 142 -14.87 -1.17 2.64
C GLU A 142 -13.34 -1.21 2.70
N CYS A 143 -12.76 -0.38 3.55
CA CYS A 143 -11.33 -0.22 3.65
C CYS A 143 -10.85 -0.44 5.09
N LEU A 144 -9.79 -1.24 5.21
CA LEU A 144 -9.03 -1.40 6.43
C LEU A 144 -7.70 -0.68 6.24
N LEU A 145 -7.23 0.01 7.28
CA LEU A 145 -5.97 0.74 7.24
C LEU A 145 -5.12 0.32 8.43
N SER A 146 -3.86 0.01 8.17
CA SER A 146 -2.85 -0.12 9.20
C SER A 146 -1.60 0.66 8.80
N PHE A 147 -0.78 0.96 9.79
CA PHE A 147 0.47 1.69 9.61
C PHE A 147 1.64 0.81 10.03
N ASP A 148 2.73 0.89 9.30
CA ASP A 148 4.00 0.34 9.77
C ASP A 148 4.85 1.43 10.42
N ASP A 149 5.66 1.01 11.41
CA ASP A 149 6.57 1.88 12.16
C ASP A 149 7.98 1.97 11.51
N ASP A 150 8.14 1.47 10.28
CA ASP A 150 9.44 1.36 9.62
C ASP A 150 9.69 2.57 8.71
N ASP A 151 10.17 3.68 9.29
CA ASP A 151 10.62 4.85 8.51
C ASP A 151 11.95 4.52 7.80
N PRO A 152 11.97 4.39 6.46
CA PRO A 152 13.17 4.08 5.70
C PRO A 152 14.25 5.18 5.78
N SER A 153 13.91 6.37 6.29
CA SER A 153 14.86 7.48 6.48
C SER A 153 15.57 7.48 7.84
N ALA A 154 15.20 6.56 8.75
CA ALA A 154 15.82 6.45 10.08
C ALA A 154 17.13 5.63 10.10
N GLY A 155 17.56 5.08 8.96
CA GLY A 155 18.76 4.24 8.79
C GLY A 155 19.98 4.94 8.20
#